data_AF-A0AA49EZW8-F1
#
_entry.id   AF-A0AA49EZW8-F1
#
_cell.length_a   1.000
_cell.length_b   1.000
_cell.length_c   1.000
_cell.angle_alpha   90.00
_cell.angle_beta   90.00
_cell.angle_gamma   90.00
#
_symmetry.space_group_name_H-M   'P 1'
#
loop_
_entity.id
_entity.type
_entity.pdbx_description
1 polymer ?
#
loop_
_entity_poly.entity_id
_entity_poly.type
_entity_poly.pdbx_seq_one_letter_code
_entity_poly.pdbx_strand_id
1 'polypeptide(L)'
;MRVLWCLFLVTLATVYAGNVKVEYVDIPNEYIPAIEKASSECVKKLNLEEEQITLQRFLNWELSDSPNTHKYIYCLGHDSGYFAEDGTILKDKVLAIMGKYRDRVDGVIDECNKVKYDNKHEEVYRKEVCFRDLSGLYFRL
;
A
#
# COMPACT_ATOMS: atom_id res chain seq x y z
N MET A 1 -8.63 -11.96 -44.42
CA MET A 1 -9.20 -11.08 -43.36
C MET A 1 -9.12 -11.65 -41.93
N ARG A 2 -8.34 -12.72 -41.67
CA ARG A 2 -8.08 -13.24 -40.30
C ARG A 2 -6.70 -12.83 -39.73
N VAL A 3 -5.74 -12.53 -40.60
CA VAL A 3 -4.36 -12.21 -40.22
C VAL A 3 -4.22 -10.82 -39.55
N LEU A 4 -5.06 -9.84 -39.93
CA LEU A 4 -5.03 -8.50 -39.33
C LEU A 4 -5.45 -8.48 -37.85
N TRP A 5 -6.37 -9.36 -37.45
CA TRP A 5 -6.86 -9.45 -36.07
C TRP A 5 -5.80 -10.03 -35.12
N CYS A 6 -4.99 -10.98 -35.60
CA CYS A 6 -3.89 -11.53 -34.81
C CYS A 6 -2.79 -10.49 -34.54
N LEU A 7 -2.48 -9.64 -35.52
CA LEU A 7 -1.47 -8.59 -35.34
C LEU A 7 -1.91 -7.53 -34.33
N PHE A 8 -3.20 -7.17 -34.31
CA PHE A 8 -3.75 -6.20 -33.36
C PHE A 8 -3.78 -6.73 -31.92
N LEU A 9 -4.02 -8.03 -31.75
CA LEU A 9 -3.97 -8.68 -30.42
C LEU A 9 -2.54 -8.82 -29.90
N VAL A 10 -1.57 -9.07 -30.79
CA VAL A 10 -0.15 -9.15 -30.40
C VAL A 10 0.40 -7.78 -30.01
N THR A 11 0.02 -6.69 -30.69
CA THR A 11 0.44 -5.34 -30.31
C THR A 11 -0.21 -4.86 -29.01
N LEU A 12 -1.47 -5.22 -28.74
CA LEU A 12 -2.09 -4.98 -27.43
C LEU A 12 -1.39 -5.78 -26.32
N ALA A 13 -1.06 -7.05 -26.57
CA ALA A 13 -0.36 -7.88 -25.59
C ALA A 13 1.05 -7.37 -25.27
N THR A 14 1.81 -6.84 -26.24
CA THR A 14 3.14 -6.28 -25.96
C THR A 14 3.09 -4.92 -25.27
N VAL A 15 2.04 -4.13 -25.47
CA VAL A 15 1.81 -2.88 -24.71
C VAL A 15 1.43 -3.19 -23.25
N TYR A 16 0.66 -4.25 -22.99
CA TYR A 16 0.33 -4.69 -21.63
C TYR A 16 1.43 -5.50 -20.94
N ALA A 17 2.30 -6.17 -21.69
CA ALA A 17 3.45 -6.91 -21.17
C ALA A 17 4.71 -6.04 -20.98
N GLY A 18 4.56 -4.71 -21.01
CA GLY A 18 5.61 -3.79 -20.57
C GLY A 18 5.90 -4.05 -19.10
N ASN A 19 7.02 -4.74 -18.82
CA ASN A 19 7.53 -5.05 -17.48
C ASN A 19 7.24 -3.93 -16.48
N VAL A 20 6.23 -4.09 -15.63
CA VAL A 20 6.02 -3.22 -14.47
C VAL A 20 7.24 -3.40 -13.59
N LYS A 21 8.18 -2.46 -13.67
CA LYS A 21 9.35 -2.46 -12.81
C LYS A 21 8.87 -2.15 -11.40
N VAL A 22 8.75 -3.19 -10.59
CA VAL A 22 8.52 -3.08 -9.15
C VAL A 22 9.72 -2.36 -8.56
N GLU A 23 9.48 -1.19 -7.99
CA GLU A 23 10.50 -0.42 -7.28
C GLU A 23 10.26 -0.49 -5.78
N TYR A 24 11.35 -0.55 -5.02
CA TYR A 24 11.32 -0.68 -3.57
C TYR A 24 11.80 0.61 -2.91
N VAL A 25 11.07 1.04 -1.90
CA VAL A 25 11.45 2.05 -0.92
C VAL A 25 12.10 1.33 0.25
N ASP A 26 13.38 1.59 0.48
CA ASP A 26 14.09 1.22 1.69
C ASP A 26 13.57 2.10 2.84
N ILE A 27 12.90 1.49 3.82
CA ILE A 27 12.44 2.21 5.01
C ILE A 27 13.68 2.59 5.84
N PRO A 28 13.88 3.87 6.19
CA PRO A 28 15.05 4.24 6.99
C PRO A 28 15.01 3.58 8.37
N ASN A 29 16.19 3.14 8.85
CA ASN A 29 16.33 2.32 10.06
C ASN A 29 15.68 2.93 11.31
N GLU A 30 15.62 4.26 11.41
CA GLU A 30 15.01 4.96 12.53
C GLU A 30 13.48 4.76 12.63
N TYR A 31 12.81 4.38 11.54
CA TYR A 31 11.36 4.15 11.52
C TYR A 31 10.98 2.68 11.76
N ILE A 32 11.89 1.75 11.47
CA ILE A 32 11.62 0.30 11.55
C ILE A 32 11.09 -0.12 12.93
N PRO A 33 11.71 0.25 14.08
CA PRO A 33 11.25 -0.21 15.39
C PRO A 33 9.82 0.25 15.72
N ALA A 34 9.42 1.44 15.26
CA ALA A 34 8.08 1.96 15.49
C ALA A 34 7.03 1.19 14.67
N ILE A 35 7.33 0.87 13.41
CA ILE A 35 6.45 0.10 12.52
C ILE A 35 6.31 -1.34 13.01
N GLU A 36 7.41 -1.99 13.39
CA GLU A 36 7.40 -3.36 13.93
C GLU A 36 6.59 -3.44 15.23
N LYS A 37 6.80 -2.49 16.14
CA LYS A 37 6.03 -2.40 17.39
C LYS A 37 4.54 -2.21 17.10
N ALA A 38 4.17 -1.26 16.25
CA ALA A 38 2.78 -1.02 15.87
C ALA A 38 2.15 -2.27 15.25
N SER A 39 2.85 -2.95 14.33
CA SER A 39 2.37 -4.20 13.74
C SER A 39 2.10 -5.27 14.80
N SER A 40 3.05 -5.53 15.70
CA SER A 40 2.88 -6.54 16.75
C SER A 40 1.70 -6.20 17.69
N GLU A 41 1.57 -4.93 18.06
CA GLU A 41 0.45 -4.47 18.88
C GLU A 41 -0.89 -4.62 18.16
N CYS A 42 -0.96 -4.33 16.87
CA CYS A 42 -2.18 -4.46 16.07
C CYS A 42 -2.65 -5.91 15.93
N VAL A 43 -1.72 -6.85 15.72
CA VAL A 43 -2.04 -8.29 15.71
C VAL A 43 -2.67 -8.70 17.04
N LYS A 44 -2.07 -8.28 18.17
CA LYS A 44 -2.59 -8.56 19.52
C LYS A 44 -3.94 -7.90 19.79
N LYS A 45 -4.08 -6.60 19.51
CA LYS A 45 -5.31 -5.80 19.74
C LYS A 45 -6.50 -6.38 18.98
N LEU A 46 -6.27 -6.89 17.78
CA LEU A 46 -7.31 -7.43 16.90
C LEU A 46 -7.52 -8.94 17.08
N ASN A 47 -6.75 -9.59 17.97
CA ASN A 47 -6.76 -11.03 18.18
C ASN A 47 -6.62 -11.80 16.85
N LEU A 48 -5.64 -11.39 16.06
CA LEU A 48 -5.31 -11.99 14.77
C LEU A 48 -4.29 -13.11 14.97
N GLU A 49 -4.45 -14.18 14.19
CA GLU A 49 -3.45 -15.25 14.13
C GLU A 49 -2.20 -14.74 13.39
N GLU A 50 -1.03 -14.82 14.01
CA GLU A 50 0.24 -14.31 13.45
C GLU A 50 0.55 -14.92 12.07
N GLU A 51 0.12 -16.15 11.81
CA GLU A 51 0.31 -16.82 10.51
C GLU A 51 -0.49 -16.16 9.37
N GLN A 52 -1.58 -15.47 9.68
CA GLN A 52 -2.48 -14.88 8.68
C GLN A 52 -2.06 -13.47 8.26
N ILE A 53 -1.52 -12.68 9.20
CA ILE A 53 -1.21 -11.27 9.00
C ILE A 53 0.11 -10.94 9.70
N THR A 54 1.13 -10.59 8.90
CA THR A 54 2.42 -10.10 9.39
C THR A 54 2.80 -8.82 8.67
N LEU A 55 3.71 -8.05 9.28
CA LEU A 55 4.29 -6.86 8.63
C LEU A 55 4.92 -7.22 7.28
N GLN A 56 5.68 -8.32 7.20
CA GLN A 56 6.31 -8.73 5.96
C GLN A 56 5.30 -9.04 4.86
N ARG A 57 4.20 -9.73 5.20
CA ARG A 57 3.14 -10.01 4.24
C ARG A 57 2.42 -8.74 3.80
N PHE A 58 2.26 -7.76 4.69
CA PHE A 58 1.75 -6.43 4.32
C PHE A 58 2.67 -5.72 3.33
N LEU A 59 3.97 -5.64 3.62
CA LEU A 59 4.96 -4.98 2.76
C LEU A 59 5.04 -5.61 1.36
N ASN A 60 4.85 -6.93 1.29
CA ASN A 60 4.80 -7.68 0.04
C ASN A 60 3.41 -7.66 -0.64
N TRP A 61 2.40 -7.03 -0.03
CA TRP A 61 1.00 -7.07 -0.49
C TRP A 61 0.40 -8.50 -0.60
N GLU A 62 0.85 -9.41 0.26
CA GLU A 62 0.44 -10.82 0.36
C GLU A 62 -0.69 -11.05 1.39
N LEU A 63 -1.56 -10.06 1.55
CA LEU A 63 -2.73 -10.11 2.43
C LEU A 63 -4.02 -10.22 1.61
N SER A 64 -4.97 -11.01 2.10
CA SER A 64 -6.31 -11.09 1.49
C SER A 64 -7.09 -9.79 1.66
N ASP A 65 -7.94 -9.43 0.68
CA ASP A 65 -8.95 -8.37 0.86
C ASP A 65 -10.03 -8.89 1.81
N SER A 66 -9.87 -8.62 3.11
CA SER A 66 -10.75 -9.11 4.18
C SER A 66 -10.96 -8.06 5.26
N PRO A 67 -12.07 -8.14 6.03
CA PRO A 67 -12.30 -7.21 7.14
C PRO A 67 -11.17 -7.19 8.18
N ASN A 68 -10.48 -8.31 8.38
CA ASN A 68 -9.34 -8.39 9.29
C ASN A 68 -8.11 -7.66 8.73
N THR A 69 -7.83 -7.83 7.44
CA THR A 69 -6.77 -7.08 6.74
C THR A 69 -7.04 -5.58 6.78
N HIS A 70 -8.28 -5.15 6.54
CA HIS A 70 -8.67 -3.73 6.57
C HIS A 70 -8.41 -3.13 7.96
N LYS A 71 -8.85 -3.82 9.01
CA LYS A 71 -8.63 -3.39 10.40
C LYS A 71 -7.14 -3.37 10.76
N TYR A 72 -6.38 -4.37 10.33
CA TYR A 72 -4.94 -4.42 10.56
C TYR A 72 -4.22 -3.25 9.91
N ILE A 73 -4.50 -2.96 8.63
CA ILE A 73 -3.86 -1.85 7.90
C ILE A 73 -4.22 -0.51 8.54
N TYR A 74 -5.48 -0.30 8.89
CA TYR A 74 -5.90 0.88 9.64
C TYR A 74 -5.12 1.01 10.96
N CYS A 75 -5.07 -0.05 11.75
CA CYS A 75 -4.39 -0.05 13.03
C CYS A 75 -2.90 0.25 12.86
N LEU A 76 -2.24 -0.44 11.91
CA LEU A 76 -0.82 -0.27 11.64
C LEU A 76 -0.51 1.18 11.26
N GLY A 77 -1.19 1.72 10.25
CA GLY A 77 -0.92 3.08 9.79
C GLY A 77 -1.29 4.16 10.80
N HIS A 78 -2.35 3.96 11.59
CA HIS A 78 -2.68 4.87 12.69
C HIS A 78 -1.62 4.83 13.80
N ASP A 79 -1.28 3.65 14.32
CA ASP A 79 -0.39 3.50 15.48
C ASP A 79 1.08 3.78 15.14
N SER A 80 1.47 3.64 13.87
CA SER A 80 2.78 4.08 13.38
C SER A 80 2.80 5.56 12.94
N GLY A 81 1.65 6.24 12.94
CA GLY A 81 1.54 7.68 12.69
C GLY A 81 1.53 8.10 11.22
N TYR A 82 1.19 7.19 10.30
CA TYR A 82 0.97 7.49 8.87
C TYR A 82 -0.48 7.81 8.53
N PHE A 83 -1.45 7.42 9.38
CA PHE A 83 -2.85 7.81 9.23
C PHE A 83 -3.32 8.67 10.40
N ALA A 84 -4.17 9.65 10.10
CA ALA A 84 -4.98 10.32 11.10
C ALA A 84 -6.11 9.40 11.61
N GLU A 85 -6.81 9.82 12.66
CA GLU A 85 -7.93 9.07 13.24
C GLU A 85 -9.08 8.84 12.24
N ASP A 86 -9.27 9.74 11.28
CA ASP A 86 -10.26 9.62 10.21
C ASP A 86 -9.79 8.74 9.03
N GLY A 87 -8.59 8.17 9.10
CA GLY A 87 -8.00 7.39 8.03
C GLY A 87 -7.40 8.21 6.89
N THR A 88 -7.18 9.52 7.07
CA THR A 88 -6.43 10.35 6.12
C THR A 88 -4.94 10.02 6.18
N ILE A 89 -4.32 9.81 5.02
CA ILE A 89 -2.87 9.63 4.88
C ILE A 89 -2.16 10.93 5.24
N LEU A 90 -1.31 10.87 6.25
CA LEU A 90 -0.49 11.98 6.73
C LEU A 90 0.70 12.18 5.79
N LYS A 91 0.48 13.02 4.77
CA LYS A 91 1.42 13.28 3.68
C LYS A 91 2.86 13.53 4.13
N ASP A 92 3.08 14.44 5.07
CA ASP A 92 4.44 14.77 5.54
C ASP A 92 5.17 13.56 6.16
N LYS A 93 4.43 12.67 6.82
CA LYS A 93 4.97 11.46 7.44
C LYS A 93 5.39 10.44 6.38
N VAL A 94 4.54 10.22 5.38
CA VAL A 94 4.88 9.34 4.25
C VAL A 94 6.07 9.91 3.47
N LEU A 95 6.08 11.21 3.15
CA LEU A 95 7.16 11.82 2.39
C LEU A 95 8.52 11.80 3.11
N ALA A 96 8.54 11.70 4.44
CA ALA A 96 9.77 11.59 5.23
C ALA A 96 10.54 10.28 4.96
N ILE A 97 9.83 9.20 4.57
CA ILE A 97 10.45 7.88 4.31
C ILE A 97 10.70 7.61 2.82
N MET A 98 10.30 8.51 1.93
CA MET A 98 10.30 8.25 0.47
C MET A 98 11.66 8.46 -0.19
N GLY A 99 12.58 9.17 0.44
CA GLY A 99 13.88 9.52 -0.13
C GLY A 99 13.74 10.12 -1.53
N LYS A 100 14.38 9.49 -2.53
CA LYS A 100 14.34 9.95 -3.94
C LYS A 100 12.95 9.87 -4.59
N TYR A 101 11.98 9.17 -4.00
CA TYR A 101 10.64 8.99 -4.54
C TYR A 101 9.65 10.08 -4.09
N ARG A 102 10.10 11.03 -3.26
CA ARG A 102 9.26 12.09 -2.68
C ARG A 102 8.38 12.80 -3.73
N ASP A 103 8.97 13.27 -4.83
CA ASP A 103 8.23 14.04 -5.85
C ASP A 103 7.23 13.18 -6.63
N ARG A 104 7.49 11.87 -6.75
CA ARG A 104 6.59 10.92 -7.41
C ARG A 104 5.32 10.69 -6.59
N VAL A 105 5.46 10.61 -5.26
CA VAL A 105 4.35 10.23 -4.39
C VAL A 105 3.55 11.40 -3.84
N ASP A 106 4.07 12.62 -3.91
CA ASP A 106 3.43 13.82 -3.35
C ASP A 106 1.98 13.98 -3.84
N GLY A 107 1.78 13.97 -5.16
CA GLY A 107 0.45 14.05 -5.77
C GLY A 107 -0.37 12.75 -5.67
N VAL A 108 0.30 11.59 -5.51
CA VAL A 108 -0.39 10.30 -5.33
C VAL A 108 -1.11 10.26 -3.99
N ILE A 109 -0.49 10.78 -2.93
CA ILE A 109 -1.10 10.84 -1.60
C ILE A 109 -2.37 11.70 -1.62
N ASP A 110 -2.30 12.86 -2.28
CA ASP A 110 -3.45 13.77 -2.41
C ASP A 110 -4.59 13.13 -3.20
N GLU A 111 -4.28 12.37 -4.25
CA GLU A 111 -5.27 11.64 -5.02
C GLU A 111 -5.92 10.52 -4.20
N CYS A 112 -5.11 9.70 -3.53
CA CYS A 112 -5.63 8.58 -2.75
C CYS A 112 -6.42 9.04 -1.53
N ASN A 113 -6.10 10.19 -0.92
CA ASN A 113 -6.91 10.76 0.17
C ASN A 113 -8.35 11.12 -0.23
N LYS A 114 -8.65 11.24 -1.53
CA LYS A 114 -10.01 11.46 -2.05
C LYS A 114 -10.86 10.19 -2.07
N VAL A 115 -10.26 9.01 -1.92
CA VAL A 115 -11.00 7.74 -1.85
C VAL A 115 -11.89 7.76 -0.60
N LYS A 116 -13.17 7.44 -0.80
CA LYS A 116 -14.21 7.43 0.25
C LYS A 116 -15.02 6.15 0.21
N TYR A 117 -15.28 5.58 1.39
CA TYR A 117 -16.10 4.38 1.59
C TYR A 117 -16.91 4.51 2.87
N ASP A 118 -18.04 3.80 2.94
CA ASP A 118 -18.93 3.84 4.11
C ASP A 118 -18.27 3.29 5.39
N ASN A 119 -17.33 2.33 5.22
CA ASN A 119 -16.58 1.74 6.31
C ASN A 119 -15.17 2.34 6.36
N LYS A 120 -14.79 2.94 7.50
CA LYS A 120 -13.47 3.57 7.66
C LYS A 120 -12.28 2.63 7.46
N HIS A 121 -12.39 1.36 7.83
CA HIS A 121 -11.31 0.39 7.65
C HIS A 121 -11.18 0.01 6.18
N GLU A 122 -12.31 -0.16 5.49
CA GLU A 122 -12.30 -0.37 4.04
C GLU A 122 -11.78 0.86 3.30
N GLU A 123 -12.18 2.08 3.69
CA GLU A 123 -11.67 3.32 3.12
C GLU A 123 -10.14 3.34 3.16
N VAL A 124 -9.56 3.09 4.33
CA VAL A 124 -8.09 3.06 4.48
C VAL A 124 -7.45 1.96 3.65
N TYR A 125 -8.03 0.76 3.61
CA TYR A 125 -7.53 -0.30 2.74
C TYR A 125 -7.52 0.13 1.27
N ARG A 126 -8.59 0.76 0.81
CA ARG A 126 -8.72 1.24 -0.59
C ARG A 126 -7.78 2.39 -0.89
N LYS A 127 -7.48 3.24 0.09
CA LYS A 127 -6.43 4.27 -0.01
C LYS A 127 -5.04 3.66 -0.19
N GLU A 128 -4.71 2.63 0.57
CA GLU A 128 -3.43 1.91 0.43
C GLU A 128 -3.32 1.19 -0.92
N VAL A 129 -4.40 0.56 -1.39
CA VAL A 129 -4.48 -0.03 -2.73
C VAL A 129 -4.26 1.03 -3.80
N CYS A 130 -4.93 2.18 -3.68
CA CYS A 130 -4.73 3.33 -4.57
C CYS A 130 -3.25 3.78 -4.56
N PHE A 131 -2.64 3.90 -3.38
CA PHE A 131 -1.26 4.35 -3.27
C PHE A 131 -0.31 3.38 -3.95
N ARG A 132 -0.46 2.07 -3.72
CA ARG A 132 0.33 1.03 -4.41
C ARG A 132 0.17 1.12 -5.92
N ASP A 133 -1.07 1.20 -6.41
CA ASP A 133 -1.35 1.11 -7.85
C ASP A 133 -0.88 2.36 -8.60
N LEU A 134 -1.05 3.56 -8.03
CA LEU A 134 -0.61 4.81 -8.64
C LEU A 134 0.88 5.08 -8.45
N SER A 135 1.44 4.74 -7.29
CA SER A 135 2.87 4.93 -7.04
C SER A 135 3.70 3.84 -7.71
N GLY A 136 3.22 2.61 -7.81
CA GLY A 136 4.02 1.45 -8.25
C GLY A 136 5.19 1.12 -7.31
N LEU A 137 5.13 1.58 -6.07
CA LEU A 137 6.16 1.41 -5.05
C LEU A 137 5.77 0.32 -4.05
N TYR A 138 6.77 -0.44 -3.63
CA TYR A 138 6.69 -1.41 -2.54
C TYR A 138 7.70 -1.01 -1.47
N PHE A 139 7.51 -1.49 -0.26
CA PHE A 139 8.37 -1.15 0.86
C PHE A 139 9.18 -2.38 1.29
N ARG A 140 10.38 -2.13 1.80
CA ARG A 140 11.18 -3.16 2.49
C ARG A 140 11.88 -2.56 3.70
N LEU A 141 12.03 -3.40 4.72
CA LEU A 141 12.80 -3.13 5.94
C LEU A 141 14.29 -3.33 5.67
#